data_AF-A0A9X1T919-F1
#
_entry.id   AF-A0A9X1T919-F1
#
_cell.length_a   1.000
_cell.length_b   1.000
_cell.length_c   1.000
_cell.angle_alpha   90.00
_cell.angle_beta   90.00
_cell.angle_gamma   90.00
#
_symmetry.space_group_name_H-M   'P 1'
#
loop_
_entity.id
_entity.type
_entity.pdbx_description
1 polymer ?
#
loop_
_entity_poly.entity_id
_entity_poly.type
_entity_poly.pdbx_seq_one_letter_code
_entity_poly.pdbx_strand_id
1 'polypeptide(L)'
;MDRLFRRTQVALTSWPDGPAPAEIPILPDGMNPILRLADNWRLPRHETRTEVVARCGVLPDPIYNWPALVLTDAEPLPGALAPWTASTFERIPPQFPITRFTALAWFKDDAHANLQRIADHLTASLGRAPVGQRWNTVVAGWRSGLAEVSLTAWPPDWQSHGLQNPSEDRDPRLKTACHVTLTTGFRLALSAREQEWVTGFLPLAFDGDVGTARMAQAGRFAPGETELEYARDPEDLVKDRQRMLGLSADGEALIVVSDQLFVMPRSDILHLEVIRMTPAKGGGGSSLHAHCYTHAPGADSQSVFLAQHSDPDGMTALGQELGERLGCLVEVSPYYPDC
;
A
#
# COMPACT_ATOMS: atom_id res chain seq x y z
N MET A 1 3.80 33.80 43.12
CA MET A 1 2.48 33.14 43.01
C MET A 1 2.47 32.41 41.68
N ASP A 2 3.14 31.26 41.68
CA ASP A 2 3.27 30.35 40.56
C ASP A 2 1.96 29.60 40.34
N ARG A 3 1.46 29.59 39.10
CA ARG A 3 0.59 28.52 38.62
C ARG A 3 1.03 28.11 37.22
N LEU A 4 1.93 27.13 37.23
CA LEU A 4 2.20 26.19 36.15
C LEU A 4 0.89 25.69 35.51
N PHE A 5 0.68 25.99 34.24
CA PHE A 5 -0.24 25.23 33.40
C PHE A 5 0.45 23.91 33.02
N ARG A 6 0.23 22.86 33.84
CA ARG A 6 0.41 21.48 33.40
C ARG A 6 -0.62 21.22 32.30
N ARG A 7 -0.19 21.22 31.04
CA ARG A 7 -0.91 20.53 29.97
C ARG A 7 -0.90 19.05 30.31
N THR A 8 -2.05 18.55 30.73
CA THR A 8 -2.32 17.12 30.78
C THR A 8 -2.27 16.63 29.34
N GLN A 9 -1.21 15.89 28.98
CA GLN A 9 -1.23 14.98 27.84
C GLN A 9 -2.40 14.02 28.10
N VAL A 10 -3.54 14.28 27.48
CA VAL A 10 -4.54 13.24 27.30
C VAL A 10 -3.84 12.23 26.41
N ALA A 11 -3.41 11.11 26.99
CA ALA A 11 -3.06 9.94 26.23
C ALA A 11 -4.28 9.63 25.37
N LEU A 12 -4.20 9.90 24.07
CA LEU A 12 -5.06 9.27 23.08
C LEU A 12 -4.94 7.79 23.38
N THR A 13 -5.98 7.23 24.01
CA THR A 13 -6.14 5.79 24.21
C THR A 13 -5.85 5.17 22.86
N SER A 14 -4.77 4.40 22.78
CA SER A 14 -4.37 3.68 21.58
C SER A 14 -5.58 2.90 21.10
N TRP A 15 -6.16 3.33 19.98
CA TRP A 15 -7.17 2.55 19.28
C TRP A 15 -6.59 1.14 19.09
N PRO A 16 -7.38 0.06 19.28
CA PRO A 16 -6.86 -1.27 19.08
C PRO A 16 -6.35 -1.39 17.64
N ASP A 17 -5.05 -1.56 17.47
CA ASP A 17 -4.37 -1.77 16.17
C ASP A 17 -4.74 -3.14 15.54
N GLY A 18 -5.71 -3.86 16.12
CA GLY A 18 -6.10 -5.22 15.75
C GLY A 18 -5.04 -6.26 16.09
N PRO A 19 -5.37 -7.56 15.95
CA PRO A 19 -4.35 -8.58 15.99
C PRO A 19 -3.34 -8.39 14.85
N ALA A 20 -2.09 -8.77 15.10
CA ALA A 20 -1.12 -8.97 14.04
C ALA A 20 -1.55 -10.17 13.16
N PRO A 21 -1.22 -10.17 11.85
CA PRO A 21 -1.46 -11.33 11.00
C PRO A 21 -0.66 -12.54 11.52
N ALA A 22 -1.17 -13.74 11.28
CA ALA A 22 -0.42 -14.96 11.52
C ALA A 22 0.73 -15.08 10.53
N GLU A 23 1.96 -15.16 11.02
CA GLU A 23 3.14 -15.45 10.19
C GLU A 23 3.16 -16.92 9.81
N ILE A 24 3.19 -17.19 8.50
CA ILE A 24 3.26 -18.54 7.95
C ILE A 24 4.66 -18.75 7.37
N PRO A 25 5.39 -19.79 7.83
CA PRO A 25 6.69 -20.11 7.26
C PRO A 25 6.56 -20.52 5.79
N ILE A 26 7.63 -20.25 5.04
CA ILE A 26 7.79 -20.79 3.68
C ILE A 26 7.75 -22.32 3.74
N LEU A 27 7.13 -22.94 2.73
CA LEU A 27 6.98 -24.39 2.67
C LEU A 27 8.33 -25.08 2.44
N PRO A 28 8.47 -26.38 2.77
CA PRO A 28 9.74 -27.09 2.64
C PRO A 28 10.34 -27.11 1.22
N ASP A 29 9.50 -26.93 0.19
CA ASP A 29 9.89 -26.85 -1.22
C ASP A 29 10.24 -25.41 -1.67
N GLY A 30 10.31 -24.46 -0.74
CA GLY A 30 10.63 -23.06 -1.01
C GLY A 30 9.45 -22.22 -1.49
N MET A 31 8.27 -22.82 -1.68
CA MET A 31 7.10 -22.09 -2.14
C MET A 31 6.43 -21.29 -1.02
N ASN A 32 6.02 -20.07 -1.34
CA ASN A 32 5.20 -19.28 -0.45
C ASN A 32 3.77 -19.88 -0.38
N PRO A 33 3.25 -20.22 0.81
CA PRO A 33 1.94 -20.87 0.96
C PRO A 33 0.76 -20.02 0.48
N ILE A 34 0.85 -18.69 0.59
CA ILE A 34 -0.19 -17.77 0.08
C ILE A 34 -0.16 -17.73 -1.45
N LEU A 35 1.03 -17.73 -2.05
CA LEU A 35 1.16 -17.79 -3.50
C LEU A 35 0.71 -19.14 -4.07
N ARG A 36 0.97 -20.24 -3.36
CA ARG A 36 0.39 -21.56 -3.68
C ARG A 36 -1.12 -21.53 -3.62
N LEU A 37 -1.69 -20.87 -2.62
CA LEU A 37 -3.14 -20.73 -2.50
C LEU A 37 -3.72 -19.91 -3.67
N ALA A 38 -3.05 -18.83 -4.07
CA ALA A 38 -3.43 -18.07 -5.26
C ALA A 38 -3.41 -18.92 -6.54
N ASP A 39 -2.40 -19.78 -6.71
CA ASP A 39 -2.32 -20.71 -7.84
C ASP A 39 -3.44 -21.75 -7.80
N ASN A 40 -3.73 -22.31 -6.62
CA ASN A 40 -4.83 -23.25 -6.43
C ASN A 40 -6.19 -22.62 -6.73
N TRP A 41 -6.33 -21.31 -6.45
CA TRP A 41 -7.51 -20.53 -6.83
C TRP A 41 -7.50 -20.07 -8.28
N ARG A 42 -6.48 -20.43 -9.06
CA ARG A 42 -6.31 -20.02 -10.46
C ARG A 42 -6.33 -18.50 -10.64
N LEU A 43 -5.81 -17.75 -9.66
CA LEU A 43 -5.61 -16.31 -9.78
C LEU A 43 -4.42 -16.05 -10.73
N PRO A 44 -4.55 -15.17 -11.74
CA PRO A 44 -3.54 -14.97 -12.79
C PRO A 44 -2.36 -14.10 -12.31
N ARG A 45 -1.73 -14.46 -11.19
CA ARG A 45 -0.64 -13.69 -10.56
C ARG A 45 0.69 -13.70 -11.32
N HIS A 46 0.79 -14.54 -12.35
CA HIS A 46 1.98 -14.68 -13.20
C HIS A 46 1.85 -13.91 -14.50
N GLU A 47 0.64 -13.47 -14.83
CA GLU A 47 0.34 -12.75 -16.06
C GLU A 47 0.37 -11.25 -15.78
N THR A 48 0.88 -10.49 -16.72
CA THR A 48 0.79 -9.04 -16.72
C THR A 48 -0.66 -8.59 -16.76
N ARG A 49 -0.94 -7.40 -16.22
CA ARG A 49 -2.28 -6.83 -16.31
C ARG A 49 -2.72 -6.64 -17.76
N THR A 50 -1.81 -6.28 -18.67
CA THR A 50 -2.11 -6.22 -20.11
C THR A 50 -2.66 -7.54 -20.66
N GLU A 51 -2.04 -8.67 -20.32
CA GLU A 51 -2.49 -10.00 -20.77
C GLU A 51 -3.88 -10.34 -20.21
N VAL A 52 -4.10 -10.07 -18.92
CA VAL A 52 -5.40 -10.33 -18.27
C VAL A 52 -6.49 -9.41 -18.84
N VAL A 53 -6.19 -8.13 -19.10
CA VAL A 53 -7.11 -7.19 -19.77
C VAL A 53 -7.47 -7.69 -21.17
N ALA A 54 -6.48 -8.15 -21.95
CA ALA A 54 -6.73 -8.64 -23.31
C ALA A 54 -7.64 -9.88 -23.33
N ARG A 55 -7.52 -10.74 -22.33
CA ARG A 55 -8.33 -11.97 -22.20
C ARG A 55 -9.72 -11.71 -21.65
N CYS A 56 -9.82 -10.96 -20.55
CA CYS A 56 -11.04 -10.82 -19.76
C CYS A 56 -11.84 -9.55 -20.10
N GLY A 57 -11.19 -8.56 -20.73
CA GLY A 57 -11.72 -7.21 -20.86
C GLY A 57 -11.79 -6.47 -19.52
N VAL A 58 -12.19 -5.21 -19.58
CA VAL A 58 -12.57 -4.42 -18.41
C VAL A 58 -14.08 -4.42 -18.32
N LEU A 59 -14.61 -4.92 -17.20
CA LEU A 59 -16.05 -5.06 -16.96
C LEU A 59 -16.44 -4.25 -15.72
N PRO A 60 -17.72 -3.84 -15.60
CA PRO A 60 -18.20 -3.31 -14.33
C PRO A 60 -18.15 -4.40 -13.26
N ASP A 61 -17.54 -4.08 -12.11
CA ASP A 61 -17.55 -4.90 -10.91
C ASP A 61 -19.01 -5.26 -10.56
N PRO A 62 -19.36 -6.55 -10.39
CA PRO A 62 -20.75 -6.97 -10.19
C PRO A 62 -21.44 -6.39 -8.95
N ILE A 63 -20.67 -5.85 -8.00
CA ILE A 63 -21.14 -5.33 -6.71
C ILE A 63 -21.07 -3.80 -6.70
N TYR A 64 -19.90 -3.25 -7.02
CA TYR A 64 -19.62 -1.81 -6.92
C TYR A 64 -19.88 -1.04 -8.21
N ASN A 65 -20.03 -1.74 -9.34
CA ASN A 65 -20.23 -1.16 -10.67
C ASN A 65 -19.10 -0.21 -11.13
N TRP A 66 -17.89 -0.43 -10.62
CA TRP A 66 -16.68 0.28 -11.05
C TRP A 66 -15.89 -0.57 -12.04
N PRO A 67 -15.08 0.02 -12.93
CA PRO A 67 -14.24 -0.75 -13.84
C PRO A 67 -13.30 -1.71 -13.08
N ALA A 68 -13.35 -3.00 -13.44
CA ALA A 68 -12.55 -4.05 -12.82
C ALA A 68 -12.22 -5.18 -13.81
N LEU A 69 -11.19 -5.96 -13.47
CA LEU A 69 -10.95 -7.28 -14.07
C LEU A 69 -11.77 -8.30 -13.30
N VAL A 70 -12.77 -8.90 -13.94
CA VAL A 70 -13.60 -9.94 -13.32
C VAL A 70 -13.04 -11.30 -13.71
N LEU A 71 -12.55 -12.04 -12.72
CA LEU A 71 -11.78 -13.27 -12.91
C LEU A 71 -12.69 -14.50 -12.80
N THR A 72 -13.51 -14.75 -13.83
CA THR A 72 -14.51 -15.84 -13.82
C THR A 72 -13.92 -17.24 -13.81
N ASP A 73 -12.68 -17.39 -14.26
CA ASP A 73 -11.98 -18.68 -14.28
C ASP A 73 -11.35 -19.03 -12.93
N ALA A 74 -11.24 -18.06 -12.01
CA ALA A 74 -10.75 -18.29 -10.66
C ALA A 74 -11.72 -19.15 -9.85
N GLU A 75 -11.20 -19.99 -8.95
CA GLU A 75 -12.04 -20.72 -8.01
C GLU A 75 -12.74 -19.73 -7.05
N PRO A 76 -14.07 -19.77 -6.93
CA PRO A 76 -14.79 -18.89 -6.04
C PRO A 76 -14.55 -19.26 -4.57
N LEU A 77 -14.54 -18.26 -3.71
CA LEU A 77 -14.59 -18.49 -2.27
C LEU A 77 -15.95 -19.10 -1.86
N PRO A 78 -16.00 -19.88 -0.77
CA PRO A 78 -17.27 -20.27 -0.18
C PRO A 78 -18.11 -19.03 0.15
N GLY A 79 -19.38 -19.03 -0.27
CA GLY A 79 -20.27 -17.89 -0.06
C GLY A 79 -19.93 -16.65 -0.89
N ALA A 80 -19.12 -16.78 -1.95
CA ALA A 80 -18.77 -15.68 -2.83
C ALA A 80 -20.02 -14.97 -3.38
N LEU A 81 -20.04 -13.65 -3.25
CA LEU A 81 -21.09 -12.79 -3.82
C LEU A 81 -20.88 -12.52 -5.32
N ALA A 82 -19.63 -12.56 -5.76
CA ALA A 82 -19.20 -12.35 -7.14
C ALA A 82 -17.86 -13.10 -7.38
N PRO A 83 -17.42 -13.27 -8.63
CA PRO A 83 -16.06 -13.72 -8.93
C PRO A 83 -15.00 -12.83 -8.29
N TRP A 84 -13.77 -13.33 -8.20
CA TRP A 84 -12.63 -12.50 -7.80
C TRP A 84 -12.48 -11.31 -8.75
N THR A 85 -12.07 -10.17 -8.19
CA THR A 85 -11.80 -8.96 -8.96
C THR A 85 -10.41 -8.41 -8.70
N ALA A 86 -9.92 -7.63 -9.66
CA ALA A 86 -8.73 -6.81 -9.51
C ALA A 86 -8.96 -5.42 -10.12
N SER A 87 -8.29 -4.40 -9.58
CA SER A 87 -8.46 -3.02 -10.02
C SER A 87 -7.98 -2.81 -11.46
N THR A 88 -8.67 -1.98 -12.22
CA THR A 88 -8.21 -1.49 -13.53
C THR A 88 -7.94 0.01 -13.49
N PHE A 89 -7.60 0.54 -12.32
CA PHE A 89 -7.36 1.96 -12.18
C PHE A 89 -6.26 2.41 -13.15
N GLU A 90 -6.53 3.48 -13.89
CA GLU A 90 -5.69 3.95 -15.01
C GLU A 90 -4.29 4.40 -14.58
N ARG A 91 -4.09 4.61 -13.26
CA ARG A 91 -2.79 4.92 -12.65
C ARG A 91 -1.95 3.68 -12.32
N ILE A 92 -2.45 2.47 -12.60
CA ILE A 92 -1.70 1.23 -12.41
C ILE A 92 -0.95 0.90 -13.70
N PRO A 93 0.40 0.78 -13.66
CA PRO A 93 1.18 0.41 -14.83
C PRO A 93 0.81 -1.01 -15.31
N PRO A 94 0.41 -1.20 -16.58
CA PRO A 94 -0.21 -2.44 -17.04
C PRO A 94 0.80 -3.56 -17.33
N GLN A 95 2.09 -3.23 -17.41
CA GLN A 95 3.18 -4.18 -17.68
C GLN A 95 3.47 -5.14 -16.51
N PHE A 96 2.97 -4.85 -15.32
CA PHE A 96 3.20 -5.71 -14.14
C PHE A 96 2.08 -6.71 -13.91
N PRO A 97 2.37 -7.81 -13.20
CA PRO A 97 1.34 -8.71 -12.75
C PRO A 97 0.34 -8.06 -11.79
N ILE A 98 -0.83 -8.67 -11.67
CA ILE A 98 -1.81 -8.27 -10.66
C ILE A 98 -1.24 -8.58 -9.27
N THR A 99 -1.12 -7.56 -8.42
CA THR A 99 -0.56 -7.72 -7.07
C THR A 99 -1.61 -7.73 -5.98
N ARG A 100 -2.84 -7.31 -6.29
CA ARG A 100 -3.98 -7.32 -5.37
C ARG A 100 -5.23 -7.93 -6.01
N PHE A 101 -5.77 -8.94 -5.36
CA PHE A 101 -7.04 -9.57 -5.70
C PHE A 101 -8.04 -9.36 -4.57
N THR A 102 -9.29 -9.14 -4.91
CA THR A 102 -10.37 -8.93 -3.94
C THR A 102 -11.56 -9.85 -4.21
N ALA A 103 -12.19 -10.32 -3.15
CA ALA A 103 -13.44 -11.06 -3.19
C ALA A 103 -14.30 -10.71 -1.99
N LEU A 104 -15.59 -11.02 -2.10
CA LEU A 104 -16.60 -10.79 -1.07
C LEU A 104 -17.32 -12.09 -0.78
N ALA A 105 -17.44 -12.45 0.48
CA ALA A 105 -18.19 -13.63 0.91
C ALA A 105 -19.26 -13.29 1.95
N TRP A 106 -20.43 -13.91 1.82
CA TRP A 106 -21.54 -13.72 2.73
C TRP A 106 -22.28 -15.04 2.95
N PHE A 107 -22.72 -15.27 4.19
CA PHE A 107 -23.48 -16.47 4.56
C PHE A 107 -24.73 -16.18 5.38
N LYS A 108 -24.70 -15.14 6.22
CA LYS A 108 -25.81 -14.70 7.05
C LYS A 108 -25.62 -13.23 7.45
N ASP A 109 -26.64 -12.61 8.02
CA ASP A 109 -26.62 -11.22 8.48
C ASP A 109 -25.85 -11.03 9.80
N ASP A 110 -24.55 -11.35 9.79
CA ASP A 110 -23.66 -11.26 10.94
C ASP A 110 -22.20 -11.20 10.45
N ALA A 111 -21.61 -10.01 10.56
CA ALA A 111 -20.26 -9.72 10.10
C ALA A 111 -19.19 -10.61 10.76
N HIS A 112 -19.34 -10.90 12.06
CA HIS A 112 -18.38 -11.72 12.80
C HIS A 112 -18.40 -13.16 12.30
N ALA A 113 -19.60 -13.71 12.11
CA ALA A 113 -19.74 -15.08 11.63
C ALA A 113 -19.30 -15.26 10.17
N ASN A 114 -19.55 -14.27 9.30
CA ASN A 114 -19.10 -14.32 7.92
C ASN A 114 -17.57 -14.34 7.86
N LEU A 115 -16.89 -13.48 8.63
CA LEU A 115 -15.43 -13.48 8.72
C LEU A 115 -14.90 -14.78 9.32
N GLN A 116 -15.48 -15.25 10.42
CA GLN A 116 -15.05 -16.49 11.06
C GLN A 116 -15.17 -17.70 10.11
N ARG A 117 -16.24 -17.79 9.32
CA ARG A 117 -16.42 -18.89 8.34
C ARG A 117 -15.33 -18.91 7.28
N ILE A 118 -14.93 -17.74 6.78
CA ILE A 118 -13.80 -17.65 5.83
C ILE A 118 -12.49 -17.99 6.53
N ALA A 119 -12.28 -17.52 7.76
CA ALA A 119 -11.08 -17.87 8.52
C ALA A 119 -10.96 -19.37 8.80
N ASP A 120 -12.07 -20.03 9.13
CA ASP A 120 -12.12 -21.48 9.33
C ASP A 120 -11.85 -22.22 8.02
N HIS A 121 -12.38 -21.75 6.88
CA HIS A 121 -12.10 -22.32 5.57
C HIS A 121 -10.60 -22.25 5.21
N LEU A 122 -9.96 -21.11 5.48
CA LEU A 122 -8.54 -20.89 5.18
C LEU A 122 -7.60 -21.60 6.16
N THR A 123 -8.09 -22.03 7.32
CA THR A 123 -7.26 -22.69 8.36
C THR A 123 -6.58 -23.96 7.85
N ALA A 124 -7.22 -24.71 6.94
CA ALA A 124 -6.63 -25.92 6.38
C ALA A 124 -5.38 -25.64 5.53
N SER A 125 -5.32 -24.49 4.85
CA SER A 125 -4.22 -24.12 3.95
C SER A 125 -3.17 -23.25 4.64
N LEU A 126 -3.60 -22.38 5.56
CA LEU A 126 -2.80 -21.28 6.09
C LEU A 126 -2.60 -21.35 7.62
N GLY A 127 -3.25 -22.29 8.29
CA GLY A 127 -3.30 -22.35 9.76
C GLY A 127 -4.27 -21.33 10.35
N ARG A 128 -4.40 -21.30 11.68
CA ARG A 128 -5.32 -20.38 12.37
C ARG A 128 -4.75 -18.96 12.40
N ALA A 129 -5.56 -17.98 12.01
CA ALA A 129 -5.28 -16.56 12.25
C ALA A 129 -5.97 -16.06 13.52
N PRO A 130 -5.35 -15.15 14.28
CA PRO A 130 -6.05 -14.41 15.32
C PRO A 130 -7.14 -13.53 14.69
N VAL A 131 -8.34 -13.57 15.26
CA VAL A 131 -9.48 -12.72 14.90
C VAL A 131 -9.66 -11.67 15.98
N GLY A 132 -9.87 -10.40 15.60
CA GLY A 132 -10.07 -9.35 16.58
C GLY A 132 -10.52 -8.04 15.97
N GLN A 133 -10.76 -7.05 16.84
CA GLN A 133 -11.23 -5.74 16.45
C GLN A 133 -10.07 -4.82 16.07
N ARG A 134 -10.20 -4.12 14.94
CA ARG A 134 -9.36 -2.99 14.52
C ARG A 134 -10.26 -1.80 14.18
N TRP A 135 -10.19 -0.73 14.96
CA TRP A 135 -11.13 0.41 14.88
C TRP A 135 -12.60 -0.06 14.90
N ASN A 136 -13.38 0.26 13.87
CA ASN A 136 -14.77 -0.13 13.66
C ASN A 136 -14.93 -1.42 12.83
N THR A 137 -13.87 -2.23 12.70
CA THR A 137 -13.88 -3.45 11.88
C THR A 137 -13.43 -4.68 12.66
N VAL A 138 -13.90 -5.86 12.24
CA VAL A 138 -13.31 -7.15 12.63
C VAL A 138 -12.33 -7.54 11.55
N VAL A 139 -11.13 -7.96 11.96
CA VAL A 139 -10.05 -8.34 11.06
C VAL A 139 -9.44 -9.68 11.44
N ALA A 140 -8.90 -10.37 10.45
CA ALA A 140 -7.99 -11.48 10.59
C ALA A 140 -7.04 -11.50 9.38
N GLY A 141 -5.87 -12.10 9.50
CA GLY A 141 -4.98 -12.19 8.34
C GLY A 141 -3.82 -13.14 8.53
N TRP A 142 -3.18 -13.43 7.41
CA TRP A 142 -2.00 -14.27 7.31
C TRP A 142 -0.96 -13.57 6.46
N ARG A 143 0.31 -13.72 6.83
CA ARG A 143 1.43 -13.19 6.08
C ARG A 143 2.50 -14.26 5.90
N SER A 144 3.09 -14.32 4.72
CA SER A 144 4.28 -15.11 4.46
C SER A 144 5.22 -14.30 3.57
N GLY A 145 6.33 -13.83 4.14
CA GLY A 145 7.14 -12.79 3.49
C GLY A 145 6.30 -11.55 3.21
N LEU A 146 6.23 -11.14 1.94
CA LEU A 146 5.40 -10.00 1.49
C LEU A 146 3.98 -10.37 1.08
N ALA A 147 3.70 -11.66 0.88
CA ALA A 147 2.38 -12.09 0.48
C ALA A 147 1.44 -12.06 1.71
N GLU A 148 0.22 -11.59 1.51
CA GLU A 148 -0.76 -11.43 2.58
C GLU A 148 -2.14 -11.92 2.10
N VAL A 149 -2.88 -12.57 2.99
CA VAL A 149 -4.34 -12.69 2.89
C VAL A 149 -4.94 -11.97 4.09
N SER A 150 -5.81 -10.99 3.85
CA SER A 150 -6.51 -10.26 4.90
C SER A 150 -8.02 -10.36 4.76
N LEU A 151 -8.68 -10.49 5.90
CA LEU A 151 -10.12 -10.51 6.06
C LEU A 151 -10.54 -9.26 6.82
N THR A 152 -11.57 -8.60 6.31
CA THR A 152 -12.18 -7.44 6.97
C THR A 152 -13.69 -7.56 6.90
N ALA A 153 -14.37 -7.26 8.00
CA ALA A 153 -15.82 -7.11 8.04
C ALA A 153 -16.20 -5.90 8.92
N TRP A 154 -17.34 -5.28 8.64
CA TRP A 154 -17.83 -4.09 9.33
C TRP A 154 -19.11 -4.43 10.10
N PRO A 155 -19.03 -4.83 11.39
CA PRO A 155 -20.23 -5.06 12.18
C PRO A 155 -21.12 -3.81 12.20
N PRO A 156 -22.43 -3.91 11.89
CA PRO A 156 -23.32 -2.76 11.88
C PRO A 156 -23.34 -1.99 13.20
N ASP A 157 -23.28 -2.71 14.33
CA ASP A 157 -23.27 -2.12 15.68
C ASP A 157 -22.01 -1.30 15.99
N TRP A 158 -20.97 -1.40 15.14
CA TRP A 158 -19.72 -0.64 15.28
C TRP A 158 -19.63 0.54 14.31
N GLN A 159 -20.58 0.68 13.39
CA GLN A 159 -20.58 1.76 12.41
C GLN A 159 -21.28 3.01 12.94
N SER A 160 -20.85 4.17 12.46
CA SER A 160 -21.57 5.41 12.74
C SER A 160 -22.97 5.38 12.12
N HIS A 161 -23.97 5.84 12.87
CA HIS A 161 -25.34 5.91 12.38
C HIS A 161 -25.48 6.92 11.24
N GLY A 162 -26.30 6.59 10.24
CA GLY A 162 -26.64 7.51 9.14
C GLY A 162 -25.62 7.56 8.00
N LEU A 163 -24.59 6.70 8.00
CA LEU A 163 -23.75 6.50 6.82
C LEU A 163 -24.59 5.85 5.71
N GLN A 164 -24.60 6.47 4.53
CA GLN A 164 -25.23 5.93 3.33
C GLN A 164 -24.17 5.34 2.41
N ASN A 165 -24.35 4.10 2.01
CA ASN A 165 -23.51 3.42 1.02
C ASN A 165 -24.40 2.92 -0.12
N PRO A 166 -24.39 3.59 -1.29
CA PRO A 166 -25.22 3.19 -2.42
C PRO A 166 -25.03 1.73 -2.86
N SER A 167 -23.88 1.13 -2.58
CA SER A 167 -23.62 -0.28 -2.89
C SER A 167 -24.38 -1.21 -1.94
N GLU A 168 -24.49 -0.86 -0.65
CA GLU A 168 -25.28 -1.61 0.33
C GLU A 168 -26.79 -1.46 0.10
N ASP A 169 -27.24 -0.35 -0.52
CA ASP A 169 -28.63 -0.19 -0.93
C ASP A 169 -28.97 -1.10 -2.13
N ARG A 170 -28.01 -1.28 -3.06
CA ARG A 170 -28.16 -2.22 -4.19
C ARG A 170 -28.07 -3.68 -3.76
N ASP A 171 -27.13 -4.00 -2.87
CA ASP A 171 -26.96 -5.34 -2.30
C ASP A 171 -26.82 -5.27 -0.77
N PRO A 172 -27.93 -5.45 -0.02
CA PRO A 172 -27.93 -5.38 1.43
C PRO A 172 -27.00 -6.38 2.13
N ARG A 173 -26.59 -7.46 1.45
CA ARG A 173 -25.66 -8.46 2.02
C ARG A 173 -24.29 -7.84 2.33
N LEU A 174 -23.89 -6.78 1.61
CA LEU A 174 -22.61 -6.09 1.82
C LEU A 174 -22.45 -5.52 3.22
N LYS A 175 -23.54 -5.16 3.90
CA LYS A 175 -23.54 -4.64 5.27
C LYS A 175 -22.84 -5.56 6.28
N THR A 176 -22.80 -6.85 5.97
CA THR A 176 -22.19 -7.87 6.84
C THR A 176 -21.22 -8.79 6.10
N ALA A 177 -20.95 -8.54 4.82
CA ALA A 177 -20.06 -9.38 4.03
C ALA A 177 -18.62 -9.34 4.59
N CYS A 178 -17.92 -10.45 4.44
CA CYS A 178 -16.48 -10.51 4.67
C CYS A 178 -15.77 -10.15 3.37
N HIS A 179 -14.94 -9.11 3.43
CA HIS A 179 -14.02 -8.74 2.37
C HIS A 179 -12.74 -9.55 2.52
N VAL A 180 -12.31 -10.17 1.42
CA VAL A 180 -11.08 -10.94 1.34
C VAL A 180 -10.15 -10.24 0.37
N THR A 181 -8.96 -9.88 0.82
CA THR A 181 -7.90 -9.34 -0.03
C THR A 181 -6.73 -10.31 -0.05
N LEU A 182 -6.22 -10.63 -1.23
CA LEU A 182 -4.95 -11.32 -1.40
C LEU A 182 -3.95 -10.37 -2.06
N THR A 183 -2.81 -10.18 -1.41
CA THR A 183 -1.68 -9.40 -1.92
C THR A 183 -0.52 -10.34 -2.23
N THR A 184 0.05 -10.26 -3.43
CA THR A 184 1.11 -11.18 -3.87
C THR A 184 2.48 -10.82 -3.34
N GLY A 185 2.71 -9.56 -2.98
CA GLY A 185 4.02 -9.05 -2.59
C GLY A 185 5.00 -8.92 -3.76
N PHE A 186 4.52 -8.91 -5.00
CA PHE A 186 5.37 -8.69 -6.18
C PHE A 186 6.11 -7.36 -6.06
N ARG A 187 7.41 -7.41 -6.37
CA ARG A 187 8.31 -6.26 -6.45
C ARG A 187 9.41 -6.58 -7.46
N LEU A 188 10.01 -5.54 -8.04
CA LEU A 188 11.12 -5.71 -8.96
C LEU A 188 12.41 -6.05 -8.21
N ALA A 189 13.20 -6.97 -8.75
CA ALA A 189 14.55 -7.19 -8.27
C ALA A 189 15.44 -6.01 -8.68
N LEU A 190 16.53 -5.79 -7.95
CA LEU A 190 17.56 -4.85 -8.36
C LEU A 190 18.30 -5.40 -9.57
N SER A 191 18.47 -4.57 -10.60
CA SER A 191 19.49 -4.81 -11.63
C SER A 191 20.89 -4.64 -11.02
N ALA A 192 21.93 -5.15 -11.70
CA ALA A 192 23.31 -5.01 -11.24
C ALA A 192 23.70 -3.53 -11.00
N ARG A 193 23.23 -2.62 -11.88
CA ARG A 193 23.48 -1.19 -11.75
C ARG A 193 22.75 -0.59 -10.55
N GLU A 194 21.49 -0.95 -10.33
CA GLU A 194 20.74 -0.46 -9.17
C GLU A 194 21.33 -1.00 -7.86
N GLN A 195 21.85 -2.22 -7.86
CA GLN A 195 22.55 -2.78 -6.70
C GLN A 195 23.82 -1.98 -6.35
N GLU A 196 24.61 -1.59 -7.36
CA GLU A 196 25.76 -0.69 -7.18
C GLU A 196 25.34 0.67 -6.62
N TRP A 197 24.28 1.27 -7.18
CA TRP A 197 23.73 2.53 -6.69
C TRP A 197 23.28 2.43 -5.23
N VAL A 198 22.51 1.40 -4.86
CA VAL A 198 21.99 1.19 -3.49
C VAL A 198 23.12 0.90 -2.51
N THR A 199 24.16 0.17 -2.91
CA THR A 199 25.29 -0.10 -2.03
C THR A 199 26.13 1.16 -1.78
N GLY A 200 26.31 1.99 -2.81
CA GLY A 200 27.18 3.16 -2.79
C GLY A 200 26.51 4.49 -2.49
N PHE A 201 25.18 4.55 -2.30
CA PHE A 201 24.49 5.83 -2.20
C PHE A 201 24.94 6.64 -0.98
N LEU A 202 24.95 7.95 -1.16
CA LEU A 202 25.34 8.96 -0.18
C LEU A 202 24.07 9.56 0.43
N PRO A 203 23.77 9.29 1.72
CA PRO A 203 22.62 9.89 2.40
C PRO A 203 22.74 11.42 2.44
N LEU A 204 21.61 12.09 2.27
CA LEU A 204 21.50 13.54 2.42
C LEU A 204 21.16 13.88 3.86
N ALA A 205 21.86 14.86 4.41
CA ALA A 205 21.56 15.42 5.72
C ALA A 205 20.57 16.58 5.55
N PHE A 206 19.44 16.50 6.24
CA PHE A 206 18.43 17.55 6.24
C PHE A 206 17.64 17.52 7.56
N ASP A 207 16.88 18.59 7.82
CA ASP A 207 15.95 18.65 8.96
C ASP A 207 14.58 18.14 8.50
N GLY A 208 14.17 16.96 8.98
CA GLY A 208 12.93 16.28 8.58
C GLY A 208 13.02 14.76 8.68
N ASP A 209 12.01 14.09 8.12
CA ASP A 209 11.85 12.64 8.23
C ASP A 209 11.60 12.00 6.87
N VAL A 210 12.26 10.87 6.62
CA VAL A 210 11.87 9.90 5.59
C VAL A 210 10.91 8.88 6.20
N GLY A 211 9.69 8.86 5.66
CA GLY A 211 8.59 8.03 6.15
C GLY A 211 8.16 8.35 7.59
N THR A 212 7.08 7.69 8.03
CA THR A 212 6.62 7.74 9.43
C THR A 212 7.26 6.62 10.26
N ALA A 213 7.12 6.66 11.59
CA ALA A 213 7.53 5.56 12.46
C ALA A 213 6.87 4.21 12.10
N ARG A 214 5.68 4.23 11.48
CA ARG A 214 4.99 3.02 11.00
C ARG A 214 5.55 2.50 9.66
N MET A 215 6.23 3.37 8.90
CA MET A 215 6.90 3.10 7.62
C MET A 215 8.39 2.76 7.80
N ALA A 216 8.84 2.47 9.03
CA ALA A 216 10.27 2.49 9.36
C ALA A 216 11.11 1.33 8.80
N GLN A 217 10.54 0.41 8.00
CA GLN A 217 11.27 -0.74 7.50
C GLN A 217 10.91 -1.11 6.07
N ALA A 218 11.84 -0.83 5.16
CA ALA A 218 11.77 -1.22 3.76
C ALA A 218 11.62 -2.74 3.62
N GLY A 219 10.70 -3.16 2.75
CA GLY A 219 10.46 -4.58 2.48
C GLY A 219 9.70 -5.31 3.59
N ARG A 220 9.06 -4.57 4.53
CA ARG A 220 8.14 -5.14 5.51
C ARG A 220 6.74 -5.40 4.93
N PHE A 221 6.30 -4.56 3.99
CA PHE A 221 4.99 -4.60 3.37
C PHE A 221 5.13 -4.67 1.85
N ALA A 222 4.12 -5.23 1.19
CA ALA A 222 4.06 -5.22 -0.28
C ALA A 222 3.92 -3.77 -0.79
N PRO A 223 4.57 -3.41 -1.91
CA PRO A 223 4.36 -2.11 -2.54
C PRO A 223 2.93 -1.98 -3.09
N GLY A 224 2.44 -0.74 -3.16
CA GLY A 224 1.19 -0.43 -3.85
C GLY A 224 1.27 -0.73 -5.35
N GLU A 225 0.12 -1.00 -5.98
CA GLU A 225 0.06 -1.25 -7.44
C GLU A 225 0.55 -0.06 -8.27
N THR A 226 0.43 1.17 -7.74
CA THR A 226 0.89 2.41 -8.38
C THR A 226 2.36 2.72 -8.10
N GLU A 227 3.04 1.90 -7.31
CA GLU A 227 4.43 2.13 -6.87
C GLU A 227 5.45 1.23 -7.61
N LEU A 228 4.95 0.23 -8.35
CA LEU A 228 5.72 -0.91 -8.83
C LEU A 228 6.89 -0.56 -9.75
N GLU A 229 6.84 0.56 -10.49
CA GLU A 229 7.91 0.94 -11.44
C GLU A 229 9.24 1.25 -10.74
N TYR A 230 9.18 1.78 -9.52
CA TYR A 230 10.36 2.24 -8.76
C TYR A 230 10.58 1.47 -7.45
N ALA A 231 9.60 0.71 -6.98
CA ALA A 231 9.77 -0.17 -5.82
C ALA A 231 10.69 -1.35 -6.16
N ARG A 232 11.70 -1.57 -5.31
CA ARG A 232 12.68 -2.65 -5.45
C ARG A 232 12.69 -3.57 -4.23
N ASP A 233 13.15 -4.79 -4.45
CA ASP A 233 13.58 -5.68 -3.37
C ASP A 233 14.80 -5.07 -2.66
N PRO A 234 14.71 -4.70 -1.36
CA PRO A 234 15.84 -4.22 -0.59
C PRO A 234 16.91 -5.30 -0.34
N GLU A 235 16.57 -6.57 -0.52
CA GLU A 235 17.36 -7.71 -0.06
C GLU A 235 17.84 -7.48 1.38
N ASP A 236 19.13 -7.63 1.64
CA ASP A 236 19.77 -7.30 2.92
C ASP A 236 20.56 -5.98 2.88
N LEU A 237 20.50 -5.22 1.78
CA LEU A 237 21.41 -4.12 1.46
C LEU A 237 21.17 -2.82 2.26
N VAL A 238 19.96 -2.65 2.81
CA VAL A 238 19.53 -1.38 3.43
C VAL A 238 19.13 -1.51 4.89
N LYS A 239 19.49 -2.61 5.57
CA LYS A 239 19.14 -2.85 6.98
C LYS A 239 19.64 -1.75 7.91
N ASP A 240 20.81 -1.19 7.64
CA ASP A 240 21.46 -0.09 8.37
C ASP A 240 21.14 1.31 7.80
N ARG A 241 20.34 1.37 6.73
CA ARG A 241 20.03 2.59 5.99
C ARG A 241 18.54 2.93 5.96
N GLN A 242 17.78 2.40 6.93
CA GLN A 242 16.36 2.68 7.06
C GLN A 242 16.11 4.17 7.29
N ARG A 243 15.03 4.70 6.69
CA ARG A 243 14.62 6.10 6.80
C ARG A 243 15.69 7.07 6.27
N MET A 244 16.35 6.68 5.18
CA MET A 244 17.33 7.51 4.51
C MET A 244 16.88 7.88 3.10
N LEU A 245 17.27 9.09 2.69
CA LEU A 245 17.14 9.61 1.34
C LEU A 245 18.54 9.97 0.87
N GLY A 246 18.89 9.65 -0.37
CA GLY A 246 20.19 9.98 -0.90
C GLY A 246 20.31 9.81 -2.39
N LEU A 247 21.50 10.15 -2.90
CA LEU A 247 21.84 9.97 -4.31
C LEU A 247 22.85 8.84 -4.44
N SER A 248 22.79 8.11 -5.55
CA SER A 248 23.89 7.22 -5.92
C SER A 248 25.23 7.99 -5.99
N ALA A 249 26.35 7.29 -5.83
CA ALA A 249 27.67 7.93 -5.80
C ALA A 249 28.02 8.70 -7.09
N ASP A 250 27.49 8.26 -8.23
CA ASP A 250 27.61 8.90 -9.54
C ASP A 250 26.55 9.99 -9.78
N GLY A 251 25.57 10.15 -8.88
CA GLY A 251 24.47 11.10 -9.03
C GLY A 251 23.39 10.70 -10.03
N GLU A 252 23.43 9.47 -10.54
CA GLU A 252 22.53 8.98 -11.60
C GLU A 252 21.22 8.37 -11.09
N ALA A 253 21.04 8.24 -9.77
CA ALA A 253 19.79 7.79 -9.17
C ALA A 253 19.49 8.48 -7.83
N LEU A 254 18.20 8.72 -7.59
CA LEU A 254 17.65 9.09 -6.29
C LEU A 254 17.13 7.83 -5.59
N ILE A 255 17.53 7.65 -4.34
CA ILE A 255 17.23 6.46 -3.55
C ILE A 255 16.52 6.87 -2.26
N VAL A 256 15.37 6.24 -2.00
CA VAL A 256 14.58 6.42 -0.78
C VAL A 256 14.45 5.07 -0.11
N VAL A 257 14.79 5.00 1.17
CA VAL A 257 14.57 3.83 2.03
C VAL A 257 13.51 4.20 3.06
N SER A 258 12.24 3.97 2.71
CA SER A 258 11.08 4.19 3.58
C SER A 258 10.47 2.84 4.00
N ASP A 259 9.16 2.68 3.87
CA ASP A 259 8.44 1.40 3.89
C ASP A 259 8.74 0.51 2.68
N GLN A 260 9.24 1.11 1.60
CA GLN A 260 9.80 0.43 0.43
C GLN A 260 11.24 0.92 0.18
N LEU A 261 11.98 0.17 -0.64
CA LEU A 261 13.16 0.71 -1.31
C LEU A 261 12.71 1.27 -2.66
N PHE A 262 12.78 2.58 -2.82
CA PHE A 262 12.58 3.22 -4.12
C PHE A 262 13.92 3.55 -4.74
N VAL A 263 14.12 3.15 -5.99
CA VAL A 263 15.29 3.51 -6.81
C VAL A 263 14.77 4.18 -8.07
N MET A 264 15.03 5.48 -8.19
CA MET A 264 14.56 6.31 -9.30
C MET A 264 15.77 6.77 -10.11
N PRO A 265 15.97 6.25 -11.34
CA PRO A 265 16.97 6.78 -12.24
C PRO A 265 16.75 8.28 -12.46
N ARG A 266 17.82 9.06 -12.47
CA ARG A 266 17.76 10.50 -12.71
C ARG A 266 17.07 10.84 -14.03
N SER A 267 17.27 10.01 -15.06
CA SER A 267 16.64 10.16 -16.37
C SER A 267 15.11 10.11 -16.34
N ASP A 268 14.56 9.48 -15.31
CA ASP A 268 13.12 9.22 -15.21
C ASP A 268 12.44 10.28 -14.33
N ILE A 269 13.20 11.08 -13.57
CA ILE A 269 12.69 12.15 -12.71
C ILE A 269 12.36 13.37 -13.59
N LEU A 270 11.07 13.71 -13.67
CA LEU A 270 10.56 14.80 -14.48
C LEU A 270 10.68 16.15 -13.74
N HIS A 271 10.27 16.16 -12.48
CA HIS A 271 10.38 17.30 -11.57
C HIS A 271 10.23 16.84 -10.12
N LEU A 272 10.51 17.75 -9.19
CA LEU A 272 10.22 17.59 -7.77
C LEU A 272 9.07 18.52 -7.38
N GLU A 273 8.22 18.07 -6.45
CA GLU A 273 7.13 18.87 -5.90
C GLU A 273 7.26 18.98 -4.38
N VAL A 274 7.19 20.21 -3.86
CA VAL A 274 7.04 20.50 -2.43
C VAL A 274 5.60 20.91 -2.17
N ILE A 275 4.84 20.05 -1.50
CA ILE A 275 3.48 20.33 -1.04
C ILE A 275 3.54 20.97 0.34
N ARG A 276 2.92 22.14 0.49
CA ARG A 276 2.91 22.93 1.73
C ARG A 276 1.51 23.04 2.31
N MET A 277 1.36 22.61 3.56
CA MET A 277 0.07 22.54 4.24
C MET A 277 0.08 23.39 5.52
N THR A 278 -0.89 24.29 5.67
CA THR A 278 -1.12 25.02 6.90
C THR A 278 -1.98 24.21 7.88
N PRO A 279 -1.78 24.37 9.20
CA PRO A 279 -2.60 23.68 10.19
C PRO A 279 -4.09 24.02 10.04
N ALA A 280 -4.94 22.99 10.00
CA ALA A 280 -6.40 23.15 10.07
C ALA A 280 -7.03 22.05 10.95
N LYS A 281 -7.43 20.90 10.38
CA LYS A 281 -7.84 19.72 11.17
C LYS A 281 -6.64 18.86 11.57
N GLY A 282 -5.61 18.82 10.73
CA GLY A 282 -4.34 18.19 11.03
C GLY A 282 -3.25 19.20 11.43
N GLY A 283 -2.04 18.67 11.64
CA GLY A 283 -0.89 19.44 12.13
C GLY A 283 -0.27 20.36 11.09
N GLY A 284 -0.61 20.23 9.81
CA GLY A 284 0.08 20.88 8.69
C GLY A 284 1.48 20.30 8.47
N GLY A 285 2.29 21.04 7.72
CA GLY A 285 3.68 20.69 7.40
C GLY A 285 3.97 20.75 5.91
N SER A 286 5.08 20.14 5.51
CA SER A 286 5.45 20.01 4.10
C SER A 286 5.87 18.59 3.76
N SER A 287 5.64 18.20 2.51
CA SER A 287 6.11 16.93 1.94
C SER A 287 6.79 17.16 0.60
N LEU A 288 7.86 16.41 0.37
CA LEU A 288 8.63 16.43 -0.86
C LEU A 288 8.35 15.15 -1.64
N HIS A 289 8.06 15.29 -2.93
CA HIS A 289 7.76 14.20 -3.85
C HIS A 289 8.65 14.29 -5.10
N ALA A 290 9.04 13.14 -5.63
CA ALA A 290 9.58 13.03 -6.99
C ALA A 290 8.47 12.61 -7.94
N HIS A 291 8.31 13.34 -9.04
CA HIS A 291 7.43 12.96 -10.13
C HIS A 291 8.26 12.29 -11.21
N CYS A 292 8.07 10.99 -11.37
CA CYS A 292 8.83 10.17 -12.30
C CYS A 292 7.98 9.77 -13.51
N TYR A 293 8.63 9.43 -14.62
CA TYR A 293 7.98 8.84 -15.79
C TYR A 293 7.15 7.60 -15.39
N THR A 294 6.06 7.34 -16.09
CA THR A 294 5.22 6.17 -15.83
C THR A 294 4.65 5.60 -17.12
N HIS A 295 4.47 4.29 -17.16
CA HIS A 295 3.72 3.60 -18.20
C HIS A 295 2.22 3.50 -17.91
N ALA A 296 1.76 4.03 -16.77
CA ALA A 296 0.33 4.07 -16.45
C ALA A 296 -0.43 5.00 -17.42
N PRO A 297 -1.49 4.52 -18.11
CA PRO A 297 -2.14 5.27 -19.19
C PRO A 297 -2.89 6.52 -18.74
N GLY A 298 -3.32 6.60 -17.47
CA GLY A 298 -4.08 7.74 -16.93
C GLY A 298 -3.30 8.59 -15.94
N ALA A 299 -1.97 8.59 -16.02
CA ALA A 299 -1.12 9.46 -15.21
C ALA A 299 0.00 10.05 -16.06
N ASP A 300 0.21 11.36 -15.95
CA ASP A 300 1.35 12.03 -16.60
C ASP A 300 2.69 11.68 -15.93
N SER A 301 2.63 11.30 -14.65
CA SER A 301 3.78 10.91 -13.83
C SER A 301 3.35 10.02 -12.66
N GLN A 302 4.29 9.22 -12.16
CA GLN A 302 4.17 8.55 -10.87
C GLN A 302 4.79 9.46 -9.78
N SER A 303 4.02 9.77 -8.74
CA SER A 303 4.51 10.51 -7.58
C SER A 303 5.08 9.54 -6.54
N VAL A 304 6.31 9.78 -6.09
CA VAL A 304 7.00 9.04 -5.04
C VAL A 304 7.30 9.98 -3.88
N PHE A 305 6.76 9.67 -2.70
CA PHE A 305 7.02 10.42 -1.48
C PHE A 305 8.49 10.24 -1.03
N LEU A 306 9.20 11.35 -0.84
CA LEU A 306 10.63 11.34 -0.48
C LEU A 306 10.83 11.62 1.01
N ALA A 307 10.26 12.71 1.51
CA ALA A 307 10.48 13.21 2.87
C ALA A 307 9.36 14.16 3.32
N GLN A 308 9.30 14.44 4.62
CA GLN A 308 8.37 15.40 5.20
C GLN A 308 8.99 16.20 6.35
N HIS A 309 8.34 17.30 6.70
CA HIS A 309 8.66 18.14 7.84
C HIS A 309 7.39 18.76 8.45
N SER A 310 7.39 19.02 9.76
CA SER A 310 6.23 19.63 10.44
C SER A 310 6.04 21.12 10.15
N ASP A 311 7.09 21.78 9.69
CA ASP A 311 7.04 23.17 9.18
C ASP A 311 6.54 23.17 7.73
N PRO A 312 5.52 23.97 7.39
CA PRO A 312 5.05 24.19 6.04
C PRO A 312 6.11 24.59 5.00
N ASP A 313 7.22 25.21 5.41
CA ASP A 313 8.32 25.56 4.49
C ASP A 313 9.53 24.62 4.61
N GLY A 314 9.51 23.67 5.56
CA GLY A 314 10.69 22.88 5.95
C GLY A 314 11.31 22.04 4.84
N MET A 315 10.54 21.59 3.86
CA MET A 315 11.04 20.80 2.73
C MET A 315 11.51 21.63 1.53
N THR A 316 11.32 22.96 1.55
CA THR A 316 11.65 23.82 0.40
C THR A 316 13.13 23.82 0.06
N ALA A 317 14.01 23.97 1.06
CA ALA A 317 15.45 24.01 0.86
C ALA A 317 16.00 22.68 0.33
N LEU A 318 15.53 21.56 0.91
CA LEU A 318 15.89 20.22 0.44
C LEU A 318 15.42 20.00 -1.01
N GLY A 319 14.18 20.40 -1.34
CA GLY A 319 13.65 20.29 -2.69
C GLY A 319 14.51 21.06 -3.70
N GLN A 320 14.89 22.30 -3.38
CA GLN A 320 15.77 23.12 -4.22
C GLN A 320 17.16 22.51 -4.40
N GLU A 321 17.79 22.06 -3.31
CA GLU A 321 19.10 21.39 -3.36
C GLU A 321 19.07 20.13 -4.23
N LEU A 322 18.04 19.29 -4.07
CA LEU A 322 17.85 18.10 -4.89
C LEU A 322 17.59 18.46 -6.35
N GLY A 323 16.78 19.49 -6.62
CA GLY A 323 16.52 19.99 -7.97
C GLY A 323 17.81 20.41 -8.69
N GLU A 324 18.69 21.14 -8.00
CA GLU A 324 20.00 21.54 -8.53
C GLU A 324 20.89 20.32 -8.84
N ARG A 325 20.98 19.35 -7.91
CA ARG A 325 21.81 18.16 -8.08
C ARG A 325 21.31 17.24 -9.18
N LEU A 326 20.00 17.06 -9.28
CA LEU A 326 19.34 16.24 -10.30
C LEU A 326 19.18 16.99 -11.62
N GLY A 327 19.36 18.31 -11.63
CA GLY A 327 19.17 19.15 -12.81
C GLY A 327 17.73 19.13 -13.32
N CYS A 328 16.75 19.09 -12.41
CA CYS A 328 15.32 19.10 -12.73
C CYS A 328 14.61 20.29 -12.08
N LEU A 329 13.41 20.59 -12.55
CA LEU A 329 12.59 21.67 -12.00
C LEU A 329 12.05 21.28 -10.62
N VAL A 330 11.85 22.30 -9.77
CA VAL A 330 11.23 22.15 -8.45
C VAL A 330 10.01 23.04 -8.39
N GLU A 331 8.85 22.43 -8.21
CA GLU A 331 7.59 23.12 -8.00
C GLU A 331 7.31 23.23 -6.50
N VAL A 332 7.06 24.45 -6.02
CA VAL A 332 6.71 24.68 -4.62
C VAL A 332 5.26 25.14 -4.60
N SER A 333 4.38 24.29 -4.08
CA SER A 333 2.94 24.53 -4.10
C SER A 333 2.58 25.79 -3.32
N PRO A 334 1.43 26.44 -3.61
CA PRO A 334 0.84 27.38 -2.66
C PRO A 334 0.48 26.66 -1.36
N TYR A 335 0.14 27.44 -0.33
CA TYR A 335 -0.32 26.89 0.95
C TYR A 335 -1.73 26.32 0.83
N TYR A 336 -1.91 25.07 1.25
CA TYR A 336 -3.21 24.40 1.38
C TYR A 336 -3.58 24.19 2.85
N PRO A 337 -4.86 24.30 3.25
CA PRO A 337 -5.27 23.89 4.60
C PRO A 337 -5.24 22.37 4.75
N ASP A 338 -4.74 21.87 5.88
CA ASP A 338 -4.74 20.44 6.25
C ASP A 338 -6.12 19.99 6.74
N CYS A 339 -6.99 19.62 5.79
CA CYS A 339 -8.45 19.49 5.96
C CYS A 339 -8.97 18.09 6.30
#